data_AF-A0A969LZZ4-F1
#
_entry.id   AF-A0A969LZZ4-F1
#
_cell.length_a   1.000
_cell.length_b   1.000
_cell.length_c   1.000
_cell.angle_alpha   90.00
_cell.angle_beta   90.00
_cell.angle_gamma   90.00
#
_symmetry.space_group_name_H-M   'P 1'
#
loop_
_entity.id
_entity.type
_entity.pdbx_description
1 polymer ?
#
loop_
_entity_poly.entity_id
_entity_poly.type
_entity_poly.pdbx_seq_one_letter_code
_entity_poly.pdbx_strand_id
1 'polypeptide(L)'
;MEDLVAEEVRNQMAQLSPRLTQYIKRGEVETYALNHLPTLYASSREGWLHQQKRGRVELHNQIKTSVRQALMAVQRDPLRSSTPLVKEQHQEEPEAKVLEEPVTMTGGQSKQTPTHPYYWQQESQAARNRRRAQ
;
A
#
# COMPACT_ATOMS: atom_id res chain seq x y z
N MET A 1 -0.65 -2.49 -13.23
CA MET A 1 -1.33 -3.77 -12.93
C MET A 1 -2.83 -3.54 -12.75
N GLU A 2 -3.15 -2.55 -11.96
CA GLU A 2 -4.44 -1.94 -11.66
C GLU A 2 -5.33 -1.80 -12.90
N ASP A 3 -4.83 -1.19 -13.98
CA ASP A 3 -5.61 -1.02 -15.22
C ASP A 3 -6.05 -2.35 -15.85
N LEU A 4 -5.15 -3.35 -15.86
CA LEU A 4 -5.42 -4.67 -16.43
C LEU A 4 -6.44 -5.43 -15.59
N VAL A 5 -6.35 -5.32 -14.26
CA VAL A 5 -7.34 -5.90 -13.34
C VAL A 5 -8.68 -5.20 -13.50
N ALA A 6 -8.71 -3.88 -13.54
CA ALA A 6 -9.92 -3.09 -13.73
C ALA A 6 -10.64 -3.40 -15.06
N GLU A 7 -9.87 -3.60 -16.14
CA GLU A 7 -10.38 -4.06 -17.42
C GLU A 7 -11.01 -5.46 -17.30
N GLU A 8 -10.30 -6.43 -16.71
CA GLU A 8 -10.80 -7.79 -16.58
C GLU A 8 -12.01 -7.91 -15.63
N VAL A 9 -12.02 -7.17 -14.53
CA VAL A 9 -13.17 -7.11 -13.61
C VAL A 9 -14.41 -6.61 -14.36
N ARG A 10 -14.26 -5.55 -15.17
CA ARG A 10 -15.35 -5.03 -16.00
C ARG A 10 -15.85 -6.09 -16.99
N ASN A 11 -14.93 -6.80 -17.65
CA ASN A 11 -15.27 -7.84 -18.62
C ASN A 11 -16.03 -9.02 -17.98
N GLN A 12 -15.58 -9.49 -16.82
CA GLN A 12 -16.25 -10.60 -16.12
C GLN A 12 -17.57 -10.16 -15.48
N MET A 13 -17.64 -8.97 -14.89
CA MET A 13 -18.89 -8.44 -14.32
C MET A 13 -19.97 -8.20 -15.38
N ALA A 14 -19.58 -7.79 -16.61
CA ALA A 14 -20.52 -7.63 -17.72
C ALA A 14 -21.18 -8.96 -18.16
N GLN A 15 -20.57 -10.10 -17.84
CA GLN A 15 -21.11 -11.44 -18.13
C GLN A 15 -22.02 -11.96 -17.01
N LEU A 16 -22.07 -11.28 -15.86
CA LEU A 16 -22.93 -11.67 -14.73
C LEU A 16 -24.36 -11.17 -14.93
N SER A 17 -25.32 -11.86 -14.29
CA SER A 17 -26.70 -11.39 -14.30
C SER A 17 -26.82 -10.04 -13.56
N PRO A 18 -27.67 -9.11 -14.02
CA PRO A 18 -27.83 -7.79 -13.39
C PRO A 18 -28.18 -7.85 -11.89
N ARG A 19 -28.92 -8.90 -11.49
CA ARG A 19 -29.29 -9.15 -10.09
C ARG A 19 -28.10 -9.50 -9.19
N LEU A 20 -27.02 -10.07 -9.72
CA LEU A 20 -25.81 -10.34 -8.95
C LEU A 20 -24.92 -9.09 -8.90
N THR A 21 -24.82 -8.38 -10.02
CA THR A 21 -23.99 -7.18 -10.14
C THR A 21 -24.39 -6.08 -9.16
N GLN A 22 -25.68 -5.98 -8.77
CA GLN A 22 -26.15 -4.99 -7.79
C GLN A 22 -25.52 -5.13 -6.39
N TYR A 23 -25.11 -6.35 -6.01
CA TYR A 23 -24.55 -6.62 -4.67
C TYR A 23 -23.02 -6.70 -4.67
N ILE A 24 -22.40 -6.81 -5.84
CA ILE A 24 -20.95 -6.94 -5.97
C ILE A 24 -20.33 -5.56 -6.16
N LYS A 25 -19.62 -5.08 -5.14
CA LYS A 25 -18.86 -3.83 -5.25
C LYS A 25 -17.57 -4.06 -6.03
N ARG A 26 -17.43 -3.37 -7.16
CA ARG A 26 -16.24 -3.44 -8.03
C ARG A 26 -14.93 -3.21 -7.27
N GLY A 27 -14.87 -2.21 -6.40
CA GLY A 27 -13.64 -1.88 -5.66
C GLY A 27 -13.18 -3.01 -4.72
N GLU A 28 -14.10 -3.78 -4.13
CA GLU A 28 -13.75 -4.93 -3.28
C GLU A 28 -13.17 -6.07 -4.13
N VAL A 29 -13.73 -6.31 -5.31
CA VAL A 29 -13.22 -7.30 -6.27
C VAL A 29 -11.83 -6.92 -6.77
N GLU A 30 -11.63 -5.66 -7.16
CA GLU A 30 -10.32 -5.16 -7.61
C GLU A 30 -9.27 -5.27 -6.51
N THR A 31 -9.61 -4.84 -5.28
CA THR A 31 -8.69 -4.90 -4.14
C THR A 31 -8.35 -6.35 -3.79
N TYR A 32 -9.34 -7.24 -3.76
CA TYR A 32 -9.11 -8.65 -3.54
C TYR A 32 -8.18 -9.22 -4.60
N ALA A 33 -8.45 -8.98 -5.88
CA ALA A 33 -7.65 -9.52 -6.97
C ALA A 33 -6.21 -9.00 -6.92
N LEU A 34 -6.01 -7.70 -6.70
CA LEU A 34 -4.68 -7.07 -6.61
C LEU A 34 -3.84 -7.64 -5.46
N ASN A 35 -4.45 -7.94 -4.32
CA ASN A 35 -3.75 -8.54 -3.18
C ASN A 35 -3.20 -9.96 -3.45
N HIS A 36 -3.66 -10.62 -4.53
CA HIS A 36 -3.24 -11.97 -4.91
C HIS A 36 -2.38 -12.00 -6.17
N LEU A 37 -2.07 -10.85 -6.76
CA LEU A 37 -1.32 -10.75 -8.01
C LEU A 37 0.06 -10.14 -7.77
N PRO A 38 1.06 -10.49 -8.60
CA PRO A 38 2.37 -9.86 -8.51
C PRO A 38 2.27 -8.36 -8.84
N THR A 39 2.98 -7.53 -8.08
CA THR A 39 3.02 -6.09 -8.29
C THR A 39 3.87 -5.72 -9.52
N LEU A 40 3.36 -4.85 -10.37
CA LEU A 40 4.05 -4.39 -11.59
C LEU A 40 4.40 -2.90 -11.51
N TYR A 41 5.27 -2.54 -10.57
CA TYR A 41 5.73 -1.16 -10.40
C TYR A 41 6.78 -0.78 -11.44
N ALA A 42 6.81 0.50 -11.78
CA ALA A 42 7.80 1.11 -12.64
C ALA A 42 8.08 2.55 -12.20
N SER A 43 9.35 2.95 -12.21
CA SER A 43 9.82 4.31 -11.94
C SER A 43 10.10 5.12 -13.21
N SER A 44 10.00 4.49 -14.39
CA SER A 44 10.24 5.10 -15.70
C SER A 44 9.16 4.72 -16.69
N ARG A 45 9.00 5.53 -17.75
CA ARG A 45 8.06 5.26 -18.83
C ARG A 45 8.38 3.96 -19.57
N GLU A 46 9.66 3.69 -19.82
CA GLU A 46 10.12 2.46 -20.46
C GLU A 46 9.81 1.23 -19.60
N GLY A 47 10.06 1.34 -18.29
CA GLY A 47 9.69 0.31 -17.33
C GLY A 47 8.17 0.07 -17.31
N TRP A 48 7.37 1.14 -17.36
CA TRP A 48 5.91 1.03 -17.41
C TRP A 48 5.44 0.28 -18.66
N LEU A 49 6.00 0.58 -19.84
CA LEU A 49 5.68 -0.13 -21.08
C LEU A 49 6.08 -1.61 -21.01
N HIS A 50 7.27 -1.91 -20.49
CA HIS A 50 7.73 -3.28 -20.31
C HIS A 50 6.81 -4.07 -19.38
N GLN A 51 6.47 -3.49 -18.23
CA GLN A 51 5.56 -4.11 -17.26
C GLN A 51 4.14 -4.27 -17.82
N GLN A 52 3.65 -3.31 -18.62
CA GLN A 52 2.35 -3.43 -19.28
C GLN A 52 2.34 -4.60 -20.27
N LYS A 53 3.40 -4.74 -21.09
CA LYS A 53 3.53 -5.88 -22.01
C LYS A 53 3.57 -7.20 -21.25
N ARG A 54 4.38 -7.28 -20.19
CA ARG A 54 4.49 -8.45 -19.32
C ARG A 54 3.13 -8.82 -18.70
N GLY A 55 2.41 -7.83 -18.18
CA GLY A 55 1.06 -8.04 -17.64
C GLY A 55 0.08 -8.64 -18.65
N ARG A 56 0.11 -8.14 -19.90
CA ARG A 56 -0.76 -8.61 -20.99
C ARG A 56 -0.38 -9.99 -21.55
N VAL A 57 0.90 -10.33 -21.60
CA VAL A 57 1.38 -11.57 -22.23
C VAL A 57 1.50 -12.71 -21.23
N GLU A 58 2.17 -12.45 -20.09
CA GLU A 58 2.55 -13.50 -19.14
C GLU A 58 1.50 -13.68 -18.04
N LEU A 59 0.95 -12.58 -17.53
CA LEU A 59 0.10 -12.61 -16.35
C LEU A 59 -1.40 -12.64 -16.66
N HIS A 60 -1.79 -12.56 -17.93
CA HIS A 60 -3.20 -12.52 -18.35
C HIS A 60 -4.05 -13.63 -17.72
N ASN A 61 -3.59 -14.88 -17.78
CA ASN A 61 -4.33 -16.01 -17.21
C ASN A 61 -4.41 -15.96 -15.68
N GLN A 62 -3.36 -15.45 -15.01
CA GLN A 62 -3.37 -15.26 -13.56
C GLN A 62 -4.35 -14.15 -13.17
N ILE A 63 -4.37 -13.04 -13.91
CA ILE A 63 -5.32 -11.94 -13.72
C ILE A 63 -6.75 -12.47 -13.84
N LYS A 64 -7.05 -13.18 -14.93
CA LYS A 64 -8.37 -13.80 -15.14
C LYS A 64 -8.81 -14.70 -13.99
N THR A 65 -7.88 -15.53 -13.49
CA THR A 65 -8.16 -16.50 -12.43
C THR A 65 -8.34 -15.81 -11.08
N SER A 66 -7.49 -14.83 -10.76
CA SER A 66 -7.59 -14.03 -9.54
C SER A 66 -8.90 -13.22 -9.51
N VAL A 67 -9.28 -12.58 -10.62
CA VAL A 67 -10.55 -11.84 -10.72
C VAL A 67 -11.75 -12.78 -10.53
N ARG A 68 -11.71 -13.99 -11.10
CA ARG A 68 -12.78 -14.98 -10.90
C ARG A 68 -12.90 -15.38 -9.43
N GLN A 69 -11.77 -15.64 -8.76
CA GLN A 69 -11.74 -15.96 -7.34
C GLN A 69 -12.24 -14.78 -6.49
N ALA A 70 -11.88 -13.55 -6.86
CA ALA A 70 -12.36 -12.34 -6.20
C ALA A 70 -13.89 -12.20 -6.30
N LEU A 71 -14.46 -12.41 -7.49
CA LEU A 71 -15.92 -12.39 -7.68
C LEU A 71 -16.61 -13.44 -6.82
N MET A 72 -16.08 -14.66 -6.76
CA MET A 72 -16.62 -15.74 -5.92
C MET A 72 -16.52 -15.40 -4.42
N ALA A 73 -15.41 -14.83 -3.98
CA ALA A 73 -15.19 -14.46 -2.58
C ALA A 73 -16.14 -13.35 -2.13
N VAL A 74 -16.33 -12.31 -2.96
CA VAL A 74 -17.24 -11.20 -2.68
C VAL A 74 -18.71 -11.66 -2.76
N GLN A 75 -19.05 -12.52 -3.72
CA GLN A 75 -20.40 -13.06 -3.83
C GLN A 75 -20.79 -13.95 -2.63
N ARG A 76 -19.83 -14.67 -2.03
CA ARG A 76 -20.10 -15.59 -0.91
C ARG A 76 -20.57 -14.86 0.34
N ASP A 77 -20.11 -13.62 0.56
CA ASP A 77 -20.49 -12.82 1.72
C ASP A 77 -20.85 -11.37 1.33
N PRO A 78 -22.01 -11.15 0.71
CA PRO A 78 -22.43 -9.81 0.26
C PRO A 78 -22.72 -8.84 1.42
N LEU A 79 -22.94 -9.37 2.63
CA LEU A 79 -23.23 -8.60 3.84
C LEU A 79 -21.97 -8.35 4.69
N ARG A 80 -20.79 -8.72 4.18
CA ARG A 80 -19.52 -8.48 4.87
C ARG A 80 -19.35 -6.98 5.13
N SER A 81 -19.44 -6.60 6.39
CA SER A 81 -19.11 -5.25 6.84
C SER A 81 -17.58 -5.15 6.96
N SER A 82 -16.98 -4.23 6.23
CA SER A 82 -15.57 -3.84 6.44
C SER A 82 -15.53 -2.38 6.87
N THR A 83 -14.71 -2.07 7.87
CA THR A 83 -14.45 -0.70 8.31
C THR A 83 -13.51 -0.06 7.29
N PRO A 84 -13.96 0.93 6.49
CA PRO A 84 -13.11 1.55 5.48
C PRO A 84 -11.99 2.35 6.16
N LEU A 85 -10.81 2.38 5.53
CA LEU A 85 -9.76 3.31 5.92
C LEU A 85 -10.28 4.73 5.64
N VAL A 86 -10.46 5.52 6.70
CA VAL A 86 -10.79 6.94 6.57
C VAL A 86 -9.51 7.65 6.14
N LYS A 87 -9.59 8.46 5.07
CA LYS A 87 -8.50 9.38 4.76
C LYS A 87 -8.45 10.40 5.87
N GLU A 88 -7.50 10.24 6.80
CA GLU A 88 -7.14 11.31 7.72
C GLU A 88 -6.73 12.50 6.86
N GLN A 89 -7.54 13.56 6.89
CA GLN A 89 -7.11 14.86 6.41
C GLN A 89 -5.98 15.25 7.35
N HIS A 90 -4.73 14.99 6.95
CA HIS A 90 -3.60 15.64 7.57
C HIS A 90 -3.85 17.14 7.42
N GLN A 91 -4.39 17.74 8.48
CA GLN A 91 -4.26 19.17 8.69
C GLN A 91 -2.76 19.36 8.76
N GLU A 92 -2.19 20.06 7.77
CA GLU A 92 -0.81 20.51 7.82
C GLU A 92 -0.64 21.20 9.18
N GLU A 93 -0.02 20.52 10.15
CA GLU A 93 0.30 21.15 11.42
C GLU A 93 1.23 22.31 11.09
N PRO A 94 0.88 23.56 11.48
CA PRO A 94 1.73 24.70 11.19
C PRO A 94 3.09 24.42 11.83
N GLU A 95 4.15 24.45 11.01
CA GLU A 95 5.54 24.27 11.43
C GLU A 95 5.78 24.98 12.77
N ALA A 96 5.83 24.20 13.85
CA ALA A 96 6.05 24.73 15.17
C ALA A 96 7.44 25.36 15.18
N LYS A 97 7.45 26.69 15.20
CA LYS A 97 8.63 27.54 15.34
C LYS A 97 9.47 27.01 16.50
N VAL A 98 10.61 26.40 16.15
CA VAL A 98 11.58 25.87 17.11
C VAL A 98 12.05 27.04 17.98
N LEU A 99 11.52 27.13 19.20
CA LEU A 99 12.05 28.00 20.24
C LEU A 99 13.21 27.23 20.89
N GLU A 100 14.42 27.72 20.67
CA GLU A 100 15.62 27.26 21.36
C GLU A 100 15.49 27.61 22.84
N GLU A 101 15.45 26.60 23.72
CA GLU A 101 15.74 26.81 25.14
C GLU A 101 16.79 25.82 25.67
N PRO A 102 17.78 26.29 26.45
CA PRO A 102 18.98 25.53 26.80
C PRO A 102 18.71 24.61 28.00
N VAL A 103 18.80 23.29 27.79
CA VAL A 103 18.66 22.33 28.89
C VAL A 103 20.00 22.13 29.59
N THR A 104 20.08 22.68 30.80
CA THR A 104 21.11 22.42 31.80
C THR A 104 21.04 20.96 32.28
N MET A 105 22.21 20.35 32.41
CA MET A 105 22.38 18.94 32.81
C MET A 105 22.18 18.76 34.33
N THR A 106 21.09 18.13 34.76
CA THR A 106 21.02 17.41 36.04
C THR A 106 20.23 16.12 35.90
N GLY A 107 20.81 15.03 36.39
CA GLY A 107 20.34 13.66 36.18
C GLY A 107 18.97 13.33 36.79
N GLY A 108 18.31 12.38 36.16
CA GLY A 108 17.04 11.82 36.61
C GLY A 108 16.39 11.02 35.48
N GLN A 109 15.96 9.80 35.76
CA GLN A 109 15.51 8.81 34.79
C GLN A 109 14.25 9.22 34.01
N SER A 110 14.25 8.99 32.70
CA SER A 110 13.13 8.39 31.94
C SER A 110 13.65 8.08 30.53
N LYS A 111 13.68 6.81 30.13
CA LYS A 111 13.96 6.46 28.74
C LYS A 111 12.71 6.79 27.92
N GLN A 112 12.57 8.06 27.58
CA GLN A 112 11.63 8.52 26.57
C GLN A 112 12.11 7.95 25.23
N THR A 113 11.34 7.02 24.65
CA THR A 113 11.51 6.65 23.25
C THR A 113 11.19 7.89 22.42
N PRO A 114 12.14 8.45 21.66
CA PRO A 114 11.83 9.69 20.98
C PRO A 114 10.89 9.41 19.79
N THR A 115 9.99 10.33 19.53
CA THR A 115 8.97 10.26 18.47
C THR A 115 9.53 10.78 17.16
N HIS A 116 10.51 10.10 16.56
CA HIS A 116 11.07 10.52 15.26
C HIS A 116 11.27 9.34 14.29
N PRO A 117 10.73 9.38 13.05
CA PRO A 117 10.66 8.23 12.13
C PRO A 117 11.98 7.59 11.64
N TYR A 118 13.17 8.09 12.01
CA TYR A 118 14.44 7.64 11.41
C TYR A 118 15.54 7.32 12.44
N TYR A 119 15.33 6.30 13.29
CA TYR A 119 16.35 5.82 14.23
C TYR A 119 17.55 5.13 13.58
N TRP A 120 17.38 4.54 12.41
CA TRP A 120 18.38 3.69 11.76
C TRP A 120 19.61 4.46 11.26
N GLN A 121 19.52 5.79 11.13
CA GLN A 121 20.57 6.61 10.52
C GLN A 121 21.66 7.08 11.51
N GLN A 122 21.40 7.03 12.81
CA GLN A 122 22.35 7.51 13.84
C GLN A 122 23.30 6.40 14.33
N GLU A 123 22.83 5.16 14.44
CA GLU A 123 23.66 4.03 14.90
C GLU A 123 24.83 3.71 13.96
N SER A 124 24.62 3.92 12.65
CA SER A 124 25.63 3.65 11.62
C SER A 124 26.81 4.63 11.64
N GLN A 125 26.62 5.85 12.15
CA GLN A 125 27.71 6.80 12.33
C GLN A 125 28.52 6.52 13.61
N ALA A 126 27.84 6.14 14.70
CA ALA A 126 28.49 5.79 15.97
C ALA A 126 29.38 4.54 15.84
N ALA A 127 28.98 3.54 15.03
CA ALA A 127 29.79 2.35 14.78
C ALA A 127 31.05 2.63 13.94
N ARG A 128 31.00 3.62 13.03
CA ARG A 128 32.15 4.00 12.19
C ARG A 128 33.25 4.69 12.99
N ASN A 129 32.91 5.52 13.97
CA ASN A 129 33.91 6.25 14.76
C ASN A 129 34.63 5.38 15.80
N ARG A 130 34.01 4.29 16.26
CA ARG A 130 34.66 3.33 17.19
C ARG A 130 35.78 2.51 16.54
N ARG A 131 35.80 2.38 15.21
CA ARG A 131 36.85 1.67 14.46
C ARG A 131 38.05 2.54 14.10
N ARG A 132 37.98 3.86 14.32
CA ARG A 132 39.08 4.80 14.07
C ARG A 132 39.89 5.15 15.33
N ALA A 133 39.50 4.62 16.49
CA ALA A 133 40.11 4.91 17.79
C ALA A 133 40.78 3.67 18.42
N GLN A 134 41.13 2.66 17.62
CA GLN A 134 41.95 1.52 18.02
C GLN A 134 43.20 1.45 17.13
#